data_AF-A0A529TWC4-F1
#
_entry.id   AF-A0A529TWC4-F1
#
_cell.length_a   1.000
_cell.length_b   1.000
_cell.length_c   1.000
_cell.angle_alpha   90.00
_cell.angle_beta   90.00
_cell.angle_gamma   90.00
#
_symmetry.space_group_name_H-M   'P 1'
#
loop_
_entity.id
_entity.type
_entity.pdbx_description
1 polymer ?
#
loop_
_entity_poly.entity_id
_entity_poly.type
_entity_poly.pdbx_seq_one_letter_code
_entity_poly.pdbx_strand_id
1 'polypeptide(L)'
;GADHGWKAYGSGLFTSEKMIKDKPDVVARFVKAYREAFDYVVAHPEEAAEITAKAAPGYAEKKDVLLAQINADIASTFTSPDTKDHGLGWMTKTRWEETLKTLTDQGVLKAPLSADDVFTDKFLAKE
;
A
#
# COMPACT_ATOMS: atom_id res chain seq x y z
N GLY A 1 -11.73 -9.88 5.79
CA GLY A 1 -10.50 -10.27 6.52
C GLY A 1 -10.43 -9.59 7.87
N ALA A 2 -10.33 -8.25 7.86
CA ALA A 2 -10.40 -7.43 9.06
C ALA A 2 -11.67 -7.68 9.91
N ASP A 3 -12.83 -7.85 9.26
CA ASP A 3 -14.11 -8.17 9.92
C ASP A 3 -14.11 -9.52 10.65
N HIS A 4 -13.13 -10.38 10.35
CA HIS A 4 -12.96 -11.69 10.96
C HIS A 4 -11.73 -11.73 11.89
N GLY A 5 -11.26 -10.57 12.36
CA GLY A 5 -10.17 -10.47 13.33
C GLY A 5 -8.76 -10.47 12.71
N TRP A 6 -8.63 -10.47 11.38
CA TRP A 6 -7.32 -10.38 10.73
C TRP A 6 -6.83 -8.94 10.68
N LYS A 7 -6.07 -8.57 11.72
CA LYS A 7 -5.52 -7.24 11.89
C LYS A 7 -4.09 -7.15 11.38
N ALA A 8 -3.95 -7.25 10.06
CA ALA A 8 -2.66 -7.20 9.38
C ALA A 8 -2.67 -6.20 8.23
N TYR A 9 -1.52 -5.58 7.95
CA TYR A 9 -1.30 -4.97 6.63
C TYR A 9 -1.12 -6.07 5.58
N GLY A 10 -1.73 -5.87 4.41
CA GLY A 10 -1.67 -6.81 3.29
C GLY A 10 -0.54 -6.46 2.33
N SER A 11 -0.84 -5.58 1.37
CA SER A 11 0.15 -5.06 0.42
C SER A 11 0.66 -3.68 0.86
N GLY A 12 1.91 -3.38 0.52
CA GLY A 12 2.54 -2.11 0.83
C GLY A 12 3.78 -1.86 -0.04
N LEU A 13 4.27 -0.63 -0.02
CA LEU A 13 5.52 -0.25 -0.66
C LEU A 13 6.70 -0.55 0.27
N PHE A 14 7.71 -1.25 -0.24
CA PHE A 14 8.94 -1.53 0.49
C PHE A 14 10.17 -1.20 -0.37
N THR A 15 11.28 -0.90 0.29
CA THR A 15 12.59 -0.71 -0.34
C THR A 15 13.69 -1.17 0.62
N SER A 16 14.93 -1.23 0.17
CA SER A 16 16.05 -1.64 1.02
C SER A 16 16.50 -0.51 1.95
N GLU A 17 17.05 -0.86 3.12
CA GLU A 17 17.72 0.11 4.01
C GLU A 17 18.84 0.87 3.29
N LYS A 18 19.53 0.21 2.35
CA LYS A 18 20.54 0.85 1.49
C LYS A 18 19.95 1.98 0.65
N MET A 19 18.77 1.79 0.06
CA MET A 19 18.10 2.85 -0.70
C MET A 19 17.68 4.01 0.20
N ILE A 20 17.16 3.71 1.39
CA ILE A 20 16.78 4.72 2.40
C ILE A 20 18.00 5.55 2.84
N LYS A 21 19.14 4.88 3.08
CA LYS A 21 20.36 5.53 3.55
C LYS A 21 21.08 6.30 2.46
N ASP A 22 21.28 5.68 1.30
CA ASP A 22 22.18 6.20 0.27
C ASP A 22 21.46 7.12 -0.73
N LYS A 23 20.13 6.97 -0.88
CA LYS A 23 19.31 7.72 -1.84
C LYS A 23 17.95 8.17 -1.26
N PRO A 24 17.93 8.85 -0.09
CA PRO A 24 16.69 9.24 0.57
C PRO A 24 15.81 10.16 -0.29
N ASP A 25 16.42 10.99 -1.14
CA ASP A 25 15.72 11.89 -2.08
C ASP A 25 14.96 11.11 -3.15
N VAL A 26 15.57 10.04 -3.69
CA VAL A 26 14.93 9.16 -4.67
C VAL A 26 13.75 8.42 -4.03
N VAL A 27 13.93 7.94 -2.79
CA VAL A 27 12.84 7.29 -2.03
C VAL A 27 11.69 8.26 -1.81
N ALA A 28 11.96 9.49 -1.35
CA ALA A 28 10.92 10.51 -1.13
C ALA A 28 10.15 10.83 -2.43
N ARG A 29 10.87 11.05 -3.54
CA ARG A 29 10.25 11.35 -4.85
C ARG A 29 9.41 10.19 -5.36
N PHE A 30 9.86 8.94 -5.18
CA PHE A 30 9.08 7.77 -5.57
C PHE A 30 7.82 7.62 -4.72
N VAL A 31 7.92 7.79 -3.40
CA VAL A 31 6.76 7.73 -2.49
C VAL A 31 5.72 8.80 -2.87
N LYS A 32 6.15 10.03 -3.18
CA LYS A 32 5.28 11.10 -3.68
C LYS A 32 4.57 10.70 -4.97
N ALA A 33 5.33 10.30 -6.00
CA ALA A 33 4.78 9.90 -7.29
C ALA A 33 3.83 8.70 -7.18
N TYR A 34 4.13 7.74 -6.30
CA TYR A 34 3.27 6.58 -6.06
C TYR A 34 1.94 6.98 -5.43
N ARG A 35 1.95 7.92 -4.46
CA ARG A 35 0.71 8.45 -3.87
C ARG A 35 -0.13 9.21 -4.88
N GLU A 36 0.50 10.10 -5.66
CA GLU A 36 -0.17 10.84 -6.74
C GLU A 36 -0.79 9.89 -7.78
N ALA A 37 -0.13 8.77 -8.10
CA ALA A 37 -0.69 7.75 -8.98
C ALA A 37 -1.94 7.08 -8.40
N PHE A 38 -1.97 6.81 -7.08
CA PHE A 38 -3.17 6.26 -6.44
C PHE A 38 -4.32 7.28 -6.39
N ASP A 39 -4.02 8.55 -6.11
CA ASP A 39 -5.01 9.62 -6.21
C ASP A 39 -5.59 9.72 -7.63
N TYR A 40 -4.73 9.58 -8.65
CA TYR A 40 -5.16 9.52 -10.06
C TYR A 40 -6.06 8.33 -10.34
N VAL A 41 -5.71 7.13 -9.87
CA VAL A 41 -6.53 5.91 -10.04
C VAL A 41 -7.92 6.10 -9.43
N VAL A 42 -8.01 6.70 -8.24
CA VAL A 42 -9.29 7.00 -7.59
C VAL A 42 -10.12 7.99 -8.41
N ALA A 43 -9.50 9.02 -8.97
CA ALA A 43 -10.18 10.04 -9.77
C ALA A 43 -10.54 9.56 -11.21
N HIS A 44 -9.77 8.63 -11.78
CA HIS A 44 -9.85 8.21 -13.18
C HIS A 44 -9.81 6.68 -13.35
N PRO A 45 -10.73 5.91 -12.76
CA PRO A 45 -10.66 4.45 -12.74
C PRO A 45 -10.77 3.80 -14.13
N GLU A 46 -11.55 4.38 -15.04
CA GLU A 46 -11.68 3.89 -16.42
C GLU A 46 -10.39 4.03 -17.22
N GLU A 47 -9.70 5.17 -17.06
CA GLU A 47 -8.43 5.41 -17.72
C GLU A 47 -7.32 4.56 -17.10
N ALA A 48 -7.32 4.40 -15.77
CA ALA A 48 -6.40 3.49 -15.10
C ALA A 48 -6.54 2.03 -15.60
N ALA A 49 -7.78 1.55 -15.81
CA ALA A 49 -8.03 0.24 -16.40
C ALA A 49 -7.50 0.15 -17.84
N GLU A 50 -7.67 1.20 -18.63
CA GLU A 50 -7.17 1.26 -20.01
C GLU A 50 -5.65 1.29 -20.09
N ILE A 51 -4.99 2.11 -19.26
CA ILE A 51 -3.51 2.14 -19.15
C ILE A 51 -2.99 0.75 -18.80
N THR A 52 -3.63 0.08 -17.83
CA THR A 52 -3.23 -1.28 -17.41
C THR A 52 -3.43 -2.31 -18.51
N ALA A 53 -4.56 -2.29 -19.22
CA ALA A 53 -4.83 -3.21 -20.33
C ALA A 53 -3.81 -3.04 -21.48
N LYS A 54 -3.40 -1.80 -21.77
CA LYS A 54 -2.36 -1.52 -22.78
C LYS A 54 -0.97 -1.97 -22.35
N ALA A 55 -0.63 -1.82 -21.07
CA ALA A 55 0.70 -2.13 -20.54
C ALA A 55 0.95 -3.64 -20.32
N ALA A 56 -0.11 -4.41 -20.07
CA ALA A 56 0.00 -5.81 -19.70
C ALA A 56 -0.76 -6.72 -20.70
N PRO A 57 -0.07 -7.46 -21.59
CA PRO A 57 -0.70 -8.26 -22.64
C PRO A 57 -1.76 -9.26 -22.15
N GLY A 58 -1.61 -9.80 -20.93
CA GLY A 58 -2.58 -10.72 -20.32
C GLY A 58 -3.94 -10.08 -19.96
N TYR A 59 -4.04 -8.75 -20.06
CA TYR A 59 -5.23 -7.96 -19.77
C TYR A 59 -5.75 -7.13 -20.96
N ALA A 60 -5.16 -7.26 -22.15
CA ALA A 60 -5.51 -6.43 -23.31
C ALA A 60 -7.02 -6.39 -23.61
N GLU A 61 -7.69 -7.54 -23.53
CA GLU A 61 -9.13 -7.69 -23.76
C GLU A 61 -9.95 -7.77 -22.46
N LYS A 62 -9.39 -7.33 -21.34
CA LYS A 62 -9.97 -7.46 -19.99
C LYS A 62 -10.22 -6.12 -19.30
N LYS A 63 -10.39 -5.03 -20.07
CA LYS A 63 -10.63 -3.68 -19.53
C LYS A 63 -11.79 -3.66 -18.54
N ASP A 64 -12.92 -4.31 -18.85
CA ASP A 64 -14.10 -4.31 -17.98
C ASP A 64 -13.85 -5.03 -16.65
N VAL A 65 -13.08 -6.13 -16.68
CA VAL A 65 -12.68 -6.86 -15.47
C VAL A 65 -11.72 -6.01 -14.63
N LEU A 66 -10.77 -5.33 -15.26
CA LEU A 66 -9.85 -4.41 -14.57
C LEU A 66 -10.60 -3.24 -13.93
N LEU A 67 -11.56 -2.64 -14.64
CA LEU A 67 -12.39 -1.55 -14.12
C LEU A 67 -13.22 -2.02 -12.92
N ALA A 68 -13.85 -3.20 -13.02
CA ALA A 68 -14.59 -3.79 -11.90
C ALA A 68 -13.68 -4.03 -10.68
N GLN A 69 -12.47 -4.54 -10.89
CA GLN A 69 -11.48 -4.76 -9.84
C GLN A 69 -11.03 -3.43 -9.19
N ILE A 70 -10.66 -2.42 -9.99
CA ILE A 70 -10.23 -1.10 -9.51
C ILE A 70 -11.35 -0.47 -8.67
N ASN A 71 -12.60 -0.50 -9.14
CA ASN A 71 -13.74 0.05 -8.39
C ASN A 71 -13.96 -0.69 -7.06
N ALA A 72 -13.81 -2.02 -7.05
CA ALA A 72 -13.91 -2.81 -5.82
C ALA A 72 -12.79 -2.45 -4.82
N ASP A 73 -11.56 -2.26 -5.31
CA ASP A 73 -10.41 -1.87 -4.50
C ASP A 73 -10.55 -0.45 -3.93
N ILE A 74 -10.99 0.52 -4.74
CA ILE A 74 -11.29 1.87 -4.26
C ILE A 74 -12.33 1.83 -3.14
N ALA A 75 -13.39 1.04 -3.31
CA ALA A 75 -14.47 0.93 -2.34
C ALA A 75 -14.07 0.23 -1.04
N SER A 76 -13.13 -0.72 -1.09
CA SER A 76 -12.95 -1.70 0.00
C SER A 76 -11.53 -1.82 0.56
N THR A 77 -10.50 -1.37 -0.17
CA THR A 77 -9.10 -1.66 0.18
C THR A 77 -8.21 -0.43 0.26
N PHE A 78 -8.52 0.65 -0.47
CA PHE A 78 -7.66 1.83 -0.52
C PHE A 78 -7.74 2.70 0.74
N THR A 79 -8.89 2.71 1.42
CA THR A 79 -9.14 3.64 2.54
C THR A 79 -9.41 2.93 3.86
N SER A 80 -8.93 3.54 4.93
CA SER A 80 -9.18 3.24 6.34
C SER A 80 -9.49 4.55 7.09
N PRO A 81 -9.95 4.51 8.36
CA PRO A 81 -10.02 5.70 9.21
C PRO A 81 -8.71 6.50 9.22
N ASP A 82 -7.56 5.82 9.35
CA ASP A 82 -6.25 6.50 9.36
C ASP A 82 -5.95 7.22 8.04
N THR A 83 -6.32 6.62 6.90
CA THR A 83 -6.12 7.30 5.60
C THR A 83 -7.01 8.53 5.43
N LYS A 84 -8.17 8.60 6.11
CA LYS A 84 -9.02 9.79 6.05
C LYS A 84 -8.37 10.96 6.77
N ASP A 85 -7.68 10.69 7.89
CA ASP A 85 -7.05 11.71 8.70
C ASP A 85 -5.68 12.14 8.13
N HIS A 86 -4.94 11.21 7.51
CA HIS A 86 -3.55 11.42 7.13
C HIS A 86 -3.27 11.35 5.62
N GLY A 87 -4.19 10.79 4.83
CA GLY A 87 -4.07 10.55 3.39
C GLY A 87 -3.71 9.09 3.04
N LEU A 88 -3.81 8.77 1.75
CA LEU A 88 -3.44 7.44 1.24
C LEU A 88 -1.98 7.10 1.53
N GLY A 89 -1.75 5.84 1.91
CA GLY A 89 -0.42 5.31 2.27
C GLY A 89 -0.03 5.48 3.73
N TRP A 90 -0.85 6.15 4.55
CA TRP A 90 -0.57 6.25 5.99
C TRP A 90 -0.66 4.89 6.69
N MET A 91 0.33 4.62 7.54
CA MET A 91 0.42 3.42 8.35
C MET A 91 0.68 3.79 9.80
N THR A 92 0.20 2.98 10.74
CA THR A 92 0.39 3.21 12.18
C THR A 92 1.26 2.15 12.80
N LYS A 93 2.06 2.56 13.79
CA LYS A 93 2.87 1.65 14.60
C LYS A 93 2.03 0.55 15.23
N THR A 94 0.90 0.91 15.82
CA THR A 94 -0.04 -0.02 16.46
C THR A 94 -0.52 -1.10 15.49
N ARG A 95 -0.86 -0.74 14.25
CA ARG A 95 -1.31 -1.73 13.25
C ARG A 95 -0.17 -2.64 12.79
N TRP A 96 1.06 -2.15 12.74
CA TRP A 96 2.24 -2.98 12.51
C TRP A 96 2.52 -3.94 13.68
N GLU A 97 2.36 -3.49 14.92
CA GLU A 97 2.46 -4.36 16.11
C GLU A 97 1.40 -5.48 16.07
N GLU A 98 0.14 -5.17 15.71
CA GLU A 98 -0.91 -6.18 15.49
C GLU A 98 -0.57 -7.17 14.36
N THR A 99 0.03 -6.66 13.27
CA THR A 99 0.48 -7.47 12.13
C THR A 99 1.58 -8.45 12.58
N LEU A 100 2.62 -7.95 13.25
CA LEU A 100 3.73 -8.76 13.74
C LEU A 100 3.27 -9.81 14.74
N LYS A 101 2.37 -9.44 15.66
CA LYS A 101 1.76 -10.38 16.60
C LYS A 101 1.04 -11.51 15.87
N THR A 102 0.22 -11.18 14.87
CA THR A 102 -0.51 -12.17 14.07
C THR A 102 0.44 -13.16 13.40
N LEU A 103 1.53 -12.66 12.81
CA LEU A 103 2.54 -13.50 12.15
C LEU A 103 3.35 -14.36 13.14
N THR A 104 3.63 -13.85 14.34
CA THR A 104 4.27 -14.62 15.41
C THR A 104 3.36 -15.72 15.94
N ASP A 105 2.10 -15.40 16.26
CA ASP A 105 1.12 -16.38 16.76
C ASP A 105 0.90 -17.53 15.77
N GLN A 106 1.04 -17.25 14.47
CA GLN A 106 0.90 -18.24 13.38
C GLN A 106 2.19 -19.01 13.07
N GLY A 107 3.29 -18.73 13.78
CA GLY A 107 4.57 -19.39 13.57
C GLY A 107 5.29 -19.01 12.27
N VAL A 108 4.89 -17.92 11.62
CA VAL A 108 5.54 -17.41 10.40
C VAL A 108 6.87 -16.74 10.75
N LEU A 109 6.91 -15.95 11.82
CA LEU A 109 8.11 -15.29 12.30
C LEU A 109 8.89 -16.20 13.24
N LYS A 110 10.16 -16.46 12.90
CA LYS A 110 11.08 -17.27 13.71
C LYS A 110 11.71 -16.50 14.87
N ALA A 111 11.71 -15.17 14.79
CA ALA A 111 12.24 -14.26 15.80
C ALA A 111 11.29 -13.07 15.95
N PRO A 112 11.17 -12.50 17.16
CA PRO A 112 10.40 -11.28 17.36
C PRO A 112 11.05 -10.12 16.60
N LEU A 113 10.22 -9.30 15.97
CA LEU A 113 10.60 -8.04 15.33
C LEU A 113 9.87 -6.89 16.03
N SER A 114 10.48 -5.71 16.06
CA SER A 114 9.79 -4.48 16.42
C SER A 114 9.09 -3.90 15.19
N ALA A 115 8.00 -3.16 15.41
CA ALA A 115 7.38 -2.38 14.35
C ALA A 115 8.38 -1.36 13.76
N ASP A 116 9.25 -0.78 14.59
CA ASP A 116 10.27 0.19 14.14
C ASP A 116 11.31 -0.44 13.19
N ASP A 117 11.43 -1.77 13.15
CA ASP A 117 12.34 -2.49 12.24
C ASP A 117 11.75 -2.66 10.83
N VAL A 118 10.42 -2.54 10.69
CA VAL A 118 9.70 -2.98 9.47
C VAL A 118 8.90 -1.88 8.77
N PHE A 119 8.74 -0.70 9.37
CA PHE A 119 8.08 0.42 8.70
C PHE A 119 8.65 1.78 9.09
N THR A 120 8.42 2.77 8.22
CA THR A 120 8.69 4.18 8.52
C THR A 120 7.72 5.08 7.76
N ASP A 121 7.33 6.19 8.37
CA ASP A 121 6.47 7.24 7.82
C ASP A 121 7.25 8.49 7.39
N LYS A 122 8.60 8.49 7.54
CA LYS A 122 9.49 9.63 7.24
C LYS A 122 9.33 10.20 5.82
N PHE A 123 8.86 9.38 4.89
CA PHE A 123 8.69 9.75 3.48
C PHE A 123 7.24 10.12 3.11
N LEU A 124 6.32 10.10 4.08
CA LEU A 124 4.90 10.40 3.89
C LEU A 124 4.53 11.85 4.23
N ALA A 125 5.46 12.62 4.82
CA ALA A 125 5.23 13.99 5.24
C ALA A 125 4.71 14.85 4.06
N LYS A 126 3.70 15.67 4.37
CA LYS A 126 3.10 16.64 3.46
C LYS A 126 4.08 17.81 3.24
N GLU A 127 4.16 18.30 2.01
CA GLU A 127 4.62 19.67 1.74
C GLU A 127 3.72 20.68 2.48
#